data_AF-A0A2M7ZYJ5-F1
#
_entry.id   AF-A0A2M7ZYJ5-F1
#
_cell.length_a   1.000
_cell.length_b   1.000
_cell.length_c   1.000
_cell.angle_alpha   90.00
_cell.angle_beta   90.00
_cell.angle_gamma   90.00
#
_symmetry.space_group_name_H-M   'P 1'
#
loop_
_entity.id
_entity.type
_entity.pdbx_description
1 polymer ?
#
loop_
_entity_poly.entity_id
_entity_poly.type
_entity_poly.pdbx_seq_one_letter_code
_entity_poly.pdbx_strand_id
1 'polypeptide(L)'
;MNDETKKIIIEGVTDTGETFRPSDWAERMSGQLSTFNKRRIHYSPLLQPSIKDGRRCVLLDPKLKDSNPELYQSILEFAHINHLKICGEEDDNSSQGST
;
A
#
# COMPACT_ATOMS: atom_id res chain seq x y z
N MET A 1 17.39 -16.23 -10.98
CA MET A 1 16.82 -14.92 -11.34
C MET A 1 16.05 -14.41 -10.14
N ASN A 2 16.67 -13.52 -9.34
CA ASN A 2 15.96 -12.81 -8.28
C ASN A 2 15.26 -11.62 -8.93
N ASP A 3 14.00 -11.81 -9.31
CA ASP A 3 13.13 -10.70 -9.64
C ASP A 3 12.83 -9.99 -8.31
N GLU A 4 13.70 -9.07 -7.93
CA GLU A 4 13.49 -8.15 -6.80
C GLU A 4 12.43 -7.14 -7.26
N THR A 5 11.21 -7.63 -7.43
CA THR A 5 10.05 -6.81 -7.71
C THR A 5 9.91 -5.83 -6.56
N LYS A 6 10.23 -4.55 -6.83
CA LYS A 6 10.08 -3.46 -5.86
C LYS A 6 8.64 -3.46 -5.35
N LYS A 7 8.48 -3.70 -4.05
CA LYS A 7 7.16 -3.65 -3.42
C LYS A 7 6.68 -2.21 -3.37
N ILE A 8 5.40 -2.03 -3.58
CA ILE A 8 4.74 -0.74 -3.51
C ILE A 8 4.36 -0.49 -2.05
N ILE A 9 4.72 0.65 -1.52
CA ILE A 9 4.45 1.05 -0.15
C ILE A 9 3.46 2.19 -0.20
N ILE A 10 2.24 1.97 0.28
CA ILE A 10 1.23 3.00 0.42
C ILE A 10 1.36 3.53 1.84
N GLU A 11 1.94 4.71 1.98
CA GLU A 11 2.06 5.39 3.25
C GLU A 11 0.73 6.02 3.62
N GLY A 12 0.34 5.93 4.90
CA GLY A 12 -0.82 6.60 5.45
C GLY A 12 -0.56 8.08 5.67
N VAL A 13 0.09 8.71 4.69
CA VAL A 13 0.29 10.15 4.62
C VAL A 13 -0.16 10.61 3.25
N THR A 14 -0.73 11.79 3.17
CA THR A 14 -1.11 12.38 1.89
C THR A 14 0.12 12.93 1.17
N ASP A 15 -0.02 13.26 -0.12
CA ASP A 15 0.98 14.02 -0.87
C ASP A 15 1.31 15.38 -0.21
N THR A 16 0.34 15.96 0.51
CA THR A 16 0.51 17.20 1.31
C THR A 16 1.31 16.99 2.60
N GLY A 17 1.65 15.76 2.96
CA GLY A 17 2.39 15.41 4.18
C GLY A 17 1.52 15.24 5.44
N GLU A 18 0.20 15.24 5.30
CA GLU A 18 -0.72 15.05 6.42
C GLU A 18 -0.92 13.56 6.72
N THR A 19 -1.04 13.20 7.99
CA THR A 19 -1.28 11.78 8.36
C THR A 19 -2.73 11.40 8.06
N PHE A 20 -2.91 10.40 7.21
CA PHE A 20 -4.22 9.86 6.86
C PHE A 20 -4.88 9.22 8.09
N ARG A 21 -6.15 9.59 8.31
CA ARG A 21 -7.01 9.01 9.34
C ARG A 21 -8.25 8.41 8.66
N PRO A 22 -8.76 7.28 9.16
CA PRO A 22 -8.52 6.67 10.47
C PRO A 22 -7.17 5.92 10.57
N SER A 23 -6.59 5.85 11.77
CA SER A 23 -5.32 5.16 12.00
C SER A 23 -5.38 3.67 11.68
N ASP A 24 -6.57 3.06 11.72
CA ASP A 24 -6.79 1.64 11.40
C ASP A 24 -7.02 1.38 9.90
N TRP A 25 -6.80 2.37 9.01
CA TRP A 25 -7.04 2.20 7.58
C TRP A 25 -6.21 1.05 6.98
N ALA A 26 -4.95 0.90 7.40
CA ALA A 26 -4.08 -0.16 6.94
C ALA A 26 -4.61 -1.54 7.33
N GLU A 27 -5.12 -1.68 8.56
CA GLU A 27 -5.72 -2.92 9.05
C GLU A 27 -7.04 -3.23 8.35
N ARG A 28 -7.84 -2.20 8.05
CA ARG A 28 -9.08 -2.33 7.27
C ARG A 28 -8.81 -2.74 5.83
N MET A 29 -7.83 -2.13 5.18
CA MET A 29 -7.45 -2.45 3.80
C MET A 29 -6.87 -3.87 3.71
N SER A 30 -5.97 -4.25 4.61
CA SER A 30 -5.47 -5.62 4.68
C SER A 30 -6.56 -6.64 5.05
N GLY A 31 -7.56 -6.22 5.83
CA GLY A 31 -8.77 -7.00 6.12
C GLY A 31 -9.72 -7.13 4.93
N GLN A 32 -9.71 -6.20 3.97
CA GLN A 32 -10.53 -6.27 2.76
C GLN A 32 -10.09 -7.40 1.83
N LEU A 33 -8.81 -7.79 1.89
CA LEU A 33 -8.30 -9.02 1.24
C LEU A 33 -8.59 -10.29 2.02
N SER A 34 -9.02 -10.18 3.26
CA SER A 34 -9.29 -11.35 4.07
C SER A 34 -10.66 -11.89 3.68
N THR A 35 -10.66 -13.07 3.04
CA THR A 35 -11.87 -13.86 2.87
C THR A 35 -12.55 -13.98 4.24
N PHE A 36 -13.81 -13.55 4.33
CA PHE A 36 -14.62 -13.57 5.54
C PHE A 36 -15.03 -15.02 5.91
N ASN A 37 -14.08 -15.94 5.95
CA ASN A 37 -14.28 -17.29 6.45
C ASN A 37 -14.09 -17.29 7.97
N LYS A 38 -15.22 -17.15 8.65
CA LYS A 38 -15.48 -17.47 10.08
C LYS A 38 -14.23 -17.91 10.86
N ARG A 39 -13.52 -16.94 11.45
CA ARG A 39 -12.62 -17.02 12.64
C ARG A 39 -11.12 -16.83 12.43
N ARG A 40 -10.57 -16.69 11.22
CA ARG A 40 -9.15 -16.27 11.06
C ARG A 40 -8.97 -15.35 9.85
N ILE A 41 -8.57 -14.11 10.11
CA ILE A 41 -8.11 -13.16 9.09
C ILE A 41 -6.75 -13.68 8.61
N HIS A 42 -6.73 -14.37 7.47
CA HIS A 42 -5.49 -14.73 6.79
C HIS A 42 -5.11 -13.57 5.89
N TYR A 43 -4.22 -12.71 6.38
CA TYR A 43 -3.62 -11.68 5.55
C TYR A 43 -2.82 -12.35 4.43
N SER A 44 -3.12 -11.99 3.19
CA SER A 44 -2.29 -12.39 2.06
C SER A 44 -0.89 -11.81 2.24
N PRO A 45 0.19 -12.57 2.01
CA PRO A 45 1.55 -12.04 2.05
C PRO A 45 1.79 -10.93 1.02
N LEU A 46 0.88 -10.80 0.05
CA LEU A 46 0.86 -9.78 -0.99
C LEU A 46 0.36 -8.41 -0.51
N LEU A 47 -0.36 -8.34 0.62
CA LEU A 47 -0.82 -7.09 1.21
C LEU A 47 -0.69 -7.12 2.72
N GLN A 48 0.30 -6.42 3.25
CA GLN A 48 0.62 -6.46 4.67
C GLN A 48 0.58 -5.07 5.28
N PRO A 49 -0.12 -4.88 6.41
CA PRO A 49 -0.06 -3.63 7.14
C PRO A 49 1.31 -3.52 7.83
N SER A 50 1.89 -2.34 7.81
CA SER A 50 3.17 -2.02 8.43
C SER A 50 3.13 -0.64 9.08
N ILE A 51 4.19 -0.30 9.81
CA ILE A 51 4.36 0.98 10.47
C ILE A 51 5.71 1.54 10.05
N LYS A 52 5.72 2.74 9.47
CA LYS A 52 6.93 3.46 9.09
C LYS A 52 6.90 4.83 9.76
N ASP A 53 7.93 5.15 10.52
CA ASP A 53 8.03 6.44 11.24
C ASP A 53 6.82 6.73 12.17
N GLY A 54 6.30 5.68 12.82
CA GLY A 54 5.09 5.78 13.66
C GLY A 54 3.78 5.95 12.89
N ARG A 55 3.82 5.97 11.55
CA ARG A 55 2.66 6.12 10.67
C ARG A 55 2.30 4.78 10.06
N ARG A 56 1.01 4.56 9.88
CA ARG A 56 0.47 3.30 9.34
C ARG A 56 0.68 3.29 7.83
N CYS A 57 1.19 2.20 7.30
CA CYS A 57 1.44 2.02 5.87
C CYS A 57 1.07 0.60 5.45
N VAL A 58 0.94 0.37 4.15
CA VAL A 58 0.59 -0.93 3.58
C VAL A 58 1.61 -1.29 2.52
N LEU A 59 2.15 -2.50 2.60
CA LEU A 59 3.01 -3.05 1.57
C LEU A 59 2.16 -3.86 0.61
N LEU A 60 2.17 -3.45 -0.65
CA LEU A 60 1.54 -4.10 -1.79
C LEU A 60 2.61 -4.75 -2.65
N ASP A 61 2.49 -6.07 -2.84
CA ASP A 61 3.39 -6.83 -3.71
C ASP A 61 2.84 -6.81 -5.15
N PRO A 62 3.64 -6.43 -6.17
CA PRO A 62 3.18 -6.39 -7.56
C PRO A 62 2.81 -7.77 -8.09
N LYS A 63 3.21 -8.87 -7.44
CA LYS A 63 2.70 -10.21 -7.75
C LYS A 63 1.18 -10.33 -7.57
N LEU A 64 0.57 -9.44 -6.79
CA LEU A 64 -0.89 -9.34 -6.70
C LEU A 64 -1.51 -8.97 -8.06
N LYS A 65 -0.82 -8.20 -8.90
CA LYS A 65 -1.31 -7.87 -10.24
C LYS A 65 -1.41 -9.11 -11.14
N ASP A 66 -0.48 -10.04 -10.99
CA ASP A 66 -0.44 -11.29 -11.77
C ASP A 66 -1.52 -12.29 -11.30
N SER A 67 -1.73 -12.40 -9.98
CA SER A 67 -2.78 -13.25 -9.41
C SER A 67 -4.20 -12.65 -9.50
N ASN A 68 -4.34 -11.34 -9.20
CA ASN A 68 -5.61 -10.63 -9.06
C ASN A 68 -5.47 -9.15 -9.48
N PRO A 69 -5.49 -8.85 -10.79
CA PRO A 69 -5.30 -7.49 -11.31
C PRO A 69 -6.38 -6.50 -10.87
N GLU A 70 -7.65 -6.94 -10.76
CA GLU A 70 -8.78 -6.10 -10.33
C GLU A 70 -8.58 -5.56 -8.90
N LEU A 71 -8.02 -6.40 -8.04
CA LEU A 71 -7.80 -6.08 -6.64
C LEU A 71 -6.60 -5.17 -6.46
N TYR A 72 -5.51 -5.45 -7.19
CA TYR A 72 -4.35 -4.57 -7.27
C TYR A 72 -4.77 -3.16 -7.70
N GLN A 73 -5.59 -3.06 -8.76
CA GLN A 73 -6.11 -1.77 -9.23
C GLN A 73 -7.00 -1.09 -8.17
N SER A 74 -7.88 -1.84 -7.50
CA SER A 74 -8.72 -1.28 -6.42
C SER A 74 -7.90 -0.68 -5.26
N ILE A 75 -6.76 -1.31 -4.92
CA ILE A 75 -5.88 -0.82 -3.85
C ILE A 75 -5.17 0.47 -4.27
N LEU A 76 -4.65 0.52 -5.50
CA LEU A 76 -4.03 1.74 -6.04
C LEU A 76 -5.05 2.86 -6.20
N GLU A 77 -6.25 2.56 -6.70
CA GLU A 77 -7.32 3.53 -6.83
C GLU A 77 -7.77 4.06 -5.47
N PHE A 78 -7.85 3.20 -4.44
CA PHE A 78 -8.09 3.65 -3.08
C PHE A 78 -7.02 4.64 -2.61
N ALA A 79 -5.74 4.33 -2.84
CA ALA A 79 -4.65 5.24 -2.48
C ALA A 79 -4.78 6.58 -3.21
N HIS A 80 -5.10 6.55 -4.50
CA HIS A 80 -5.29 7.74 -5.32
C HIS A 80 -6.49 8.60 -4.85
N ILE A 81 -7.65 7.99 -4.61
CA ILE A 81 -8.87 8.66 -4.11
C ILE A 81 -8.61 9.33 -2.76
N ASN A 82 -7.80 8.70 -1.91
CA ASN A 82 -7.46 9.21 -0.59
C ASN A 82 -6.18 10.08 -0.59
N HIS A 83 -5.64 10.39 -1.78
CA HIS A 83 -4.41 11.16 -1.97
C HIS A 83 -3.21 10.63 -1.18
N LEU A 84 -3.16 9.32 -0.92
CA LEU A 84 -2.09 8.67 -0.17
C LEU A 84 -0.80 8.66 -0.97
N LYS A 85 0.31 8.77 -0.25
CA LYS A 85 1.65 8.71 -0.81
C LYS A 85 1.99 7.26 -1.13
N ILE A 86 2.27 7.00 -2.40
CA ILE A 86 2.66 5.69 -2.91
C ILE A 86 4.16 5.76 -3.19
N CYS A 87 4.95 4.85 -2.64
CA CYS A 87 6.39 4.73 -2.88
C CYS A 87 6.70 3.34 -3.41
N GLY A 88 7.21 3.21 -4.64
CA GLY A 88 7.66 1.92 -5.18
C GLY A 88 7.16 1.59 -6.59
N GLU A 89 6.16 2.32 -7.09
CA GLU A 89 6.18 2.65 -8.52
C GLU A 89 7.40 3.56 -8.70
N GLU A 90 8.12 3.44 -9.82
CA GLU A 90 9.35 4.20 -10.04
C GLU A 90 9.06 5.70 -10.02
N ASP A 91 9.08 6.31 -8.84
CA ASP A 91 9.35 7.71 -8.64
C ASP A 91 10.81 7.94 -8.99
N ASP A 92 11.10 7.89 -10.29
CA ASP A 92 12.00 8.85 -10.89
C ASP A 92 11.32 10.23 -10.80
N ASN A 93 11.17 10.76 -9.59
CA ASN A 93 11.04 12.20 -9.42
C ASN A 93 12.44 12.73 -9.14
N SER A 94 13.19 12.78 -10.21
CA SER A 94 14.27 13.73 -10.44
C SER A 94 13.84 15.12 -9.97
N SER A 95 14.14 15.48 -8.72
CA SER A 95 14.22 16.87 -8.27
C SER A 95 15.10 16.94 -7.03
N GLN A 96 16.41 16.90 -7.29
CA GLN A 96 17.34 17.63 -6.46
C GLN A 96 16.86 19.09 -6.38
N GLY A 97 16.24 19.46 -5.25
CA GLY A 97 16.09 20.86 -4.88
C GLY A 97 17.45 21.41 -4.50
N SER A 98 18.23 21.82 -5.51
CA SER A 98 19.39 22.70 -5.33
C SER A 98 18.90 24.13 -5.13
N THR A 99 19.15 24.71 -3.96
CA THR A 99 19.61 26.11 -3.75
C THR A 99 20.08 26.23 -2.31
#